data_AF-A0AA91EMS7-F1
#
_entry.id   AF-A0AA91EMS7-F1
#
_cell.length_a   1.000
_cell.length_b   1.000
_cell.length_c   1.000
_cell.angle_alpha   90.00
_cell.angle_beta   90.00
_cell.angle_gamma   90.00
#
_symmetry.space_group_name_H-M   'P 1'
#
loop_
_entity.id
_entity.type
_entity.pdbx_description
1 polymer ?
#
loop_
_entity_poly.entity_id
_entity_poly.type
_entity_poly.pdbx_seq_one_letter_code
_entity_poly.pdbx_strand_id
1 'polypeptide(L)'
;MLQRLIGFMLCIIATLFVAQGALASKEPIRLEIFSNSGPMIPNLKLSTAEQLWLAKKKTLVVAVYSPESPPLMLDSSSGRFCGMNAEYLSLLQRALGINVKIDRYDSEELALNAVKAGKADLVLTSLRTNFNAVAPFIASLPMVSAYPALVTTQKKCYATATYG
;
A
#
# COMPACT_ATOMS: atom_id res chain seq x y z
N MET A 1 20.10 -45.99 -31.02
CA MET A 1 20.69 -44.65 -30.73
C MET A 1 19.64 -43.54 -30.72
N LEU A 2 18.65 -43.53 -31.62
CA LEU A 2 17.67 -42.45 -31.78
C LEU A 2 16.77 -42.17 -30.54
N GLN A 3 16.37 -43.21 -29.80
CA GLN A 3 15.50 -43.10 -28.62
C GLN A 3 16.16 -42.39 -27.42
N ARG A 4 17.50 -42.45 -27.34
CA ARG A 4 18.27 -41.74 -26.31
C ARG A 4 18.37 -40.24 -26.60
N LEU A 5 18.45 -39.85 -27.88
CA LEU A 5 18.45 -38.44 -28.28
C LEU A 5 17.11 -37.75 -28.03
N ILE A 6 16.00 -38.45 -28.28
CA ILE A 6 14.64 -37.90 -28.08
C ILE A 6 14.36 -37.63 -26.59
N GLY A 7 14.81 -38.52 -25.70
CA GLY A 7 14.70 -38.31 -24.25
C GLY A 7 15.49 -37.10 -23.75
N PHE A 8 16.71 -36.90 -24.26
CA PHE A 8 17.51 -35.72 -23.95
C PHE A 8 16.86 -34.43 -24.45
N MET A 9 16.28 -34.44 -25.66
CA MET A 9 15.61 -33.27 -26.21
C MET A 9 14.35 -32.89 -25.43
N LEU A 10 13.55 -33.87 -24.98
CA LEU A 10 12.36 -33.64 -24.13
C LEU A 10 12.73 -33.08 -22.75
N CYS A 11 13.82 -33.55 -22.13
CA CYS A 11 14.30 -32.99 -20.87
C CYS A 11 14.78 -31.54 -21.04
N ILE A 12 15.49 -31.23 -22.13
CA ILE A 12 15.96 -29.86 -22.40
C ILE A 12 14.78 -28.90 -22.62
N ILE A 13 13.76 -29.32 -23.39
CA ILE A 13 12.55 -28.52 -23.61
C ILE A 13 11.76 -28.34 -22.30
N ALA A 14 11.65 -29.36 -21.45
CA ALA A 14 11.00 -29.26 -20.15
C ALA A 14 11.74 -28.29 -19.21
N THR A 15 13.08 -28.28 -19.20
CA THR A 15 13.87 -27.34 -18.40
C THR A 15 13.81 -25.89 -18.93
N LEU A 16 13.73 -25.70 -20.25
CA LEU A 16 13.59 -24.38 -20.88
C LEU A 16 12.21 -23.78 -20.62
N PHE A 17 11.16 -24.61 -20.51
CA PHE A 17 9.80 -24.14 -20.23
C PHE A 17 9.62 -23.70 -18.77
N VAL A 18 10.30 -24.35 -17.81
CA VAL A 18 10.29 -23.96 -16.39
C VAL A 18 11.03 -22.64 -16.14
N ALA A 19 12.03 -22.32 -16.96
CA ALA A 19 12.85 -21.11 -16.79
C ALA A 19 12.14 -19.80 -17.19
N GLN A 20 11.04 -19.84 -17.94
CA GLN A 20 10.34 -18.64 -18.41
C GLN A 20 9.33 -18.06 -17.40
N GLY A 21 9.10 -18.73 -16.26
CA GLY A 21 8.04 -18.35 -15.31
C GLY A 21 8.43 -17.34 -14.22
N ALA A 22 9.71 -17.03 -14.04
CA ALA A 22 10.14 -16.09 -13.01
C ALA A 22 10.31 -14.69 -13.61
N LEU A 23 9.18 -13.98 -13.82
CA LEU A 23 9.23 -12.52 -13.76
C LEU A 23 9.77 -12.18 -12.37
N ALA A 24 11.04 -11.81 -12.31
CA ALA A 24 11.71 -11.37 -11.09
C ALA A 24 11.09 -10.04 -10.65
N SER A 25 9.90 -10.10 -10.05
CA SER A 25 9.32 -8.98 -9.33
C SER A 25 10.19 -8.76 -8.10
N LYS A 26 10.89 -7.63 -8.04
CA LYS A 26 11.65 -7.21 -6.86
C LYS A 26 10.77 -7.37 -5.62
N GLU A 27 11.26 -8.15 -4.65
CA GLU A 27 10.54 -8.41 -3.39
C GLU A 27 10.21 -7.08 -2.69
N PRO A 28 9.04 -6.96 -2.05
CA PRO A 28 8.67 -5.74 -1.37
C PRO A 28 9.55 -5.49 -0.15
N ILE A 29 9.72 -4.22 0.19
CA ILE A 29 10.43 -3.81 1.40
C ILE A 29 9.43 -3.74 2.55
N ARG A 30 9.65 -4.52 3.61
CA ARG A 30 8.79 -4.51 4.79
C ARG A 30 9.04 -3.28 5.65
N LEU A 31 7.98 -2.58 6.01
CA LEU A 31 8.04 -1.40 6.88
C LEU A 31 7.36 -1.67 8.22
N GLU A 32 7.90 -1.08 9.27
CA GLU A 32 7.28 -1.07 10.60
C GLU A 32 6.36 0.14 10.76
N ILE A 33 5.15 -0.08 11.25
CA ILE A 33 4.19 1.00 11.51
C ILE A 33 4.68 1.80 12.71
N PHE A 34 4.90 3.10 12.51
CA PHE A 34 5.19 4.02 13.58
C PHE A 34 4.03 4.99 13.79
N SER A 35 3.49 4.98 15.01
CA SER A 35 2.35 5.79 15.42
C SER A 35 2.66 6.48 16.74
N ASN A 36 2.36 7.78 16.83
CA ASN A 36 2.55 8.59 18.03
C ASN A 36 1.25 8.79 18.82
N SER A 37 0.15 8.18 18.37
CA SER A 37 -1.17 8.29 19.00
C SER A 37 -1.31 7.39 20.24
N GLY A 38 -1.93 7.93 21.29
CA GLY A 38 -2.31 7.16 22.48
C GLY A 38 -3.23 5.96 22.19
N PRO A 39 -3.48 5.08 23.18
CA PRO A 39 -4.27 3.86 23.04
C PRO A 39 -5.76 4.16 22.93
N MET A 40 -6.18 4.74 21.81
CA MET A 40 -7.60 4.84 21.46
C MET A 40 -8.02 3.52 20.81
N ILE A 41 -9.03 2.87 21.39
CA ILE A 41 -9.65 1.67 20.83
C ILE A 41 -11.11 2.01 20.53
N PRO A 42 -11.49 2.17 19.25
CA PRO A 42 -12.87 2.43 18.89
C PRO A 42 -13.70 1.16 19.14
N ASN A 43 -14.92 1.33 19.66
CA ASN A 43 -15.84 0.22 19.88
C ASN A 43 -16.49 -0.18 18.54
N LEU A 44 -16.01 -1.27 17.94
CA LEU A 44 -16.53 -1.80 16.68
C LEU A 44 -17.38 -3.04 16.94
N LYS A 45 -18.63 -3.02 16.48
CA LYS A 45 -19.53 -4.18 16.53
C LYS A 45 -19.34 -5.01 15.27
N LEU A 46 -18.58 -6.10 15.40
CA LEU A 46 -18.39 -7.08 14.35
C LEU A 46 -19.42 -8.21 14.48
N SER A 47 -19.95 -8.68 13.36
CA SER A 47 -20.75 -9.90 13.30
C SER A 47 -19.90 -11.13 13.66
N THR A 48 -20.55 -12.24 14.03
CA THR A 48 -19.87 -13.50 14.33
C THR A 48 -19.02 -13.99 13.15
N ALA A 49 -19.50 -13.82 11.92
CA ALA A 49 -18.78 -14.22 10.71
C ALA A 49 -17.48 -13.42 10.51
N GLU A 50 -17.51 -12.09 10.75
CA GLU A 50 -16.34 -11.22 10.64
C GLU A 50 -15.30 -11.53 11.72
N GLN A 51 -15.74 -11.78 12.95
CA GLN A 51 -14.85 -12.17 14.04
C GLN A 51 -14.13 -13.49 13.74
N LEU A 52 -14.86 -14.50 13.25
CA LEU A 52 -14.29 -15.78 12.83
C LEU A 52 -13.31 -15.62 11.66
N TRP A 53 -13.64 -14.76 10.71
CA TRP A 53 -12.74 -14.45 9.59
C TRP A 53 -11.45 -13.79 10.07
N LEU A 54 -11.51 -12.80 10.96
CA LEU A 54 -10.34 -12.13 11.53
C LEU A 54 -9.45 -13.10 12.31
N ALA A 55 -10.05 -13.95 13.14
CA ALA A 55 -9.33 -14.97 13.92
C ALA A 55 -8.55 -15.95 13.01
N LYS A 56 -9.11 -16.27 11.83
CA LYS A 56 -8.41 -17.09 10.82
C LYS A 56 -7.34 -16.29 10.07
N LYS A 57 -7.61 -15.03 9.73
CA LYS A 57 -6.73 -14.19 8.90
C LYS A 57 -5.40 -13.87 9.59
N LYS A 58 -5.42 -13.55 10.90
CA LYS A 58 -4.28 -13.24 11.78
C LYS A 58 -3.39 -12.05 11.40
N THR A 59 -3.09 -11.86 10.12
CA THR A 59 -2.26 -10.76 9.61
C THR A 59 -2.89 -10.18 8.36
N LEU A 60 -3.02 -8.87 8.34
CA LEU A 60 -3.41 -8.07 7.20
C LEU A 60 -2.15 -7.50 6.55
N VAL A 61 -1.91 -7.82 5.29
CA VAL A 61 -0.77 -7.29 4.51
C VAL A 61 -1.25 -6.11 3.69
N VAL A 62 -0.69 -4.93 3.96
CA VAL A 62 -1.02 -3.67 3.32
C VAL A 62 0.09 -3.28 2.35
N ALA A 63 -0.26 -3.20 1.07
CA ALA A 63 0.64 -2.72 0.04
C ALA A 63 0.68 -1.18 0.03
N VAL A 64 1.90 -0.65 -0.04
CA VAL A 64 2.16 0.78 -0.26
C VAL A 64 3.15 0.93 -1.42
N TYR A 65 3.24 2.12 -2.01
CA TYR A 65 4.09 2.33 -3.18
C TYR A 65 4.78 3.70 -3.18
N SER A 66 5.91 3.78 -3.88
CA SER A 66 6.63 5.03 -4.14
C SER A 66 5.98 5.86 -5.26
N PRO A 67 6.19 7.20 -5.29
CA PRO A 67 6.93 8.00 -4.31
C PRO A 67 6.14 8.23 -3.01
N GLU A 68 6.85 8.64 -1.96
CA GLU A 68 6.21 9.07 -0.71
C GLU A 68 5.23 10.23 -0.95
N SER A 69 4.16 10.28 -0.17
CA SER A 69 3.13 11.31 -0.26
C SER A 69 2.89 11.94 1.11
N PRO A 70 3.80 12.80 1.61
CA PRO A 70 3.55 13.55 2.84
C PRO A 70 2.30 14.43 2.70
N PRO A 71 1.50 14.60 3.77
CA PRO A 71 1.68 14.05 5.12
C PRO A 71 1.02 12.67 5.33
N LEU A 72 0.43 12.06 4.29
CA LEU A 72 -0.32 10.80 4.40
C LEU A 72 0.60 9.63 4.70
N MET A 73 1.69 9.55 3.94
CA MET A 73 2.66 8.47 3.96
C MET A 73 4.05 9.10 3.90
N LEU A 74 4.86 8.73 4.88
CA LEU A 74 6.30 8.90 4.86
C LEU A 74 6.90 7.52 5.05
N ASP A 75 7.73 7.10 4.11
CA ASP A 75 8.59 5.94 4.28
C ASP A 75 9.99 6.47 4.54
N SER A 76 10.33 6.65 5.82
CA SER A 76 11.68 7.11 6.12
C SER A 76 12.68 6.04 5.66
N SER A 77 13.84 6.46 5.16
CA SER A 77 14.99 5.60 4.85
C SER A 77 15.41 4.62 5.95
N SER A 78 14.83 4.74 7.16
CA SER A 78 14.97 3.85 8.31
C SER A 78 14.00 2.65 8.34
N GLY A 79 13.18 2.43 7.30
CA GLY A 79 12.25 1.29 7.23
C GLY A 79 10.99 1.46 8.09
N ARG A 80 10.63 2.72 8.39
CA ARG A 80 9.48 3.07 9.21
C ARG A 80 8.41 3.75 8.37
N PHE A 81 7.20 3.22 8.48
CA PHE A 81 6.00 3.77 7.90
C PHE A 81 5.36 4.77 8.88
N CYS A 82 5.38 6.04 8.51
CA CYS A 82 4.90 7.18 9.30
C CYS A 82 3.86 7.99 8.52
N GLY A 83 3.18 8.93 9.20
CA GLY A 83 2.19 9.83 8.60
C GLY A 83 0.76 9.47 8.97
N MET A 84 -0.22 10.16 8.37
CA MET A 84 -1.63 9.98 8.72
C MET A 84 -2.13 8.54 8.49
N ASN A 85 -1.64 7.88 7.42
CA ASN A 85 -2.00 6.50 7.14
C ASN A 85 -1.44 5.54 8.19
N ALA A 86 -0.25 5.79 8.72
CA ALA A 86 0.35 4.95 9.78
C ALA A 86 -0.46 5.04 11.08
N GLU A 87 -0.91 6.25 11.44
CA GLU A 87 -1.78 6.46 12.60
C GLU A 87 -3.11 5.72 12.43
N TYR A 88 -3.72 5.80 11.25
CA TYR A 88 -4.97 5.10 10.97
C TYR A 88 -4.81 3.58 10.98
N LEU A 89 -3.74 3.04 10.36
CA LEU A 89 -3.48 1.60 10.39
C LEU A 89 -3.20 1.09 11.79
N SER A 90 -2.52 1.88 12.64
CA SER A 90 -2.33 1.55 14.06
C SER A 90 -3.67 1.52 14.82
N LEU A 91 -4.56 2.48 14.55
CA LEU A 91 -5.92 2.47 15.09
C LEU A 91 -6.71 1.23 14.63
N LEU A 92 -6.66 0.91 13.34
CA LEU A 92 -7.32 -0.25 12.75
C LEU A 92 -6.78 -1.56 13.33
N GLN A 93 -5.46 -1.67 13.49
CA GLN A 93 -4.79 -2.81 14.11
C GLN A 93 -5.35 -3.08 15.51
N ARG A 94 -5.45 -2.03 16.33
CA ARG A 94 -5.98 -2.11 17.71
C ARG A 94 -7.48 -2.39 17.75
N ALA A 95 -8.25 -1.76 16.86
CA ALA A 95 -9.69 -1.92 16.78
C ALA A 95 -10.12 -3.34 16.39
N LEU A 96 -9.38 -3.95 15.46
CA LEU A 96 -9.68 -5.29 14.92
C LEU A 96 -8.94 -6.42 15.65
N GLY A 97 -7.95 -6.10 16.49
CA GLY A 97 -7.13 -7.11 17.16
C GLY A 97 -6.33 -8.00 16.19
N ILE A 98 -6.00 -7.49 15.01
CA ILE A 98 -5.25 -8.20 13.96
C ILE A 98 -3.84 -7.63 13.84
N ASN A 99 -2.85 -8.40 13.39
CA ASN A 99 -1.54 -7.84 13.06
C ASN A 99 -1.58 -7.15 11.69
N VAL A 100 -0.95 -5.98 11.53
CA VAL A 100 -0.83 -5.30 10.23
C VAL A 100 0.62 -5.26 9.80
N LYS A 101 0.90 -5.72 8.58
CA LYS A 101 2.24 -5.64 7.95
C LYS A 101 2.17 -4.70 6.76
N ILE A 102 3.21 -3.88 6.61
CA ILE A 102 3.33 -2.95 5.48
C ILE A 102 4.40 -3.48 4.54
N ASP A 103 4.05 -3.68 3.29
CA ASP A 103 4.97 -4.12 2.24
C ASP A 103 5.01 -3.02 1.16
N ARG A 104 6.17 -2.38 0.99
CA ARG A 104 6.38 -1.32 0.00
C ARG A 104 6.84 -1.87 -1.34
N TYR A 105 6.20 -1.38 -2.39
CA TYR A 105 6.52 -1.64 -3.78
C TYR A 105 7.08 -0.38 -4.47
N ASP A 106 7.79 -0.56 -5.59
CA ASP A 106 8.38 0.56 -6.31
C ASP A 106 7.35 1.37 -7.13
N SER A 107 6.18 0.80 -7.43
CA SER A 107 5.12 1.46 -8.20
C SER A 107 3.72 1.01 -7.76
N GLU A 108 2.72 1.84 -8.08
CA GLU A 108 1.31 1.52 -7.86
C GLU A 108 0.88 0.24 -8.58
N GLU A 109 1.36 0.03 -9.80
CA GLU A 109 1.06 -1.17 -10.58
C GLU A 109 1.54 -2.44 -9.87
N LEU A 110 2.75 -2.42 -9.31
CA LEU A 110 3.30 -3.56 -8.56
C LEU A 110 2.50 -3.83 -7.28
N ALA A 111 2.09 -2.78 -6.55
CA ALA A 111 1.25 -2.91 -5.37
C ALA A 111 -0.13 -3.50 -5.72
N LEU A 112 -0.77 -3.02 -6.79
CA LEU A 112 -2.05 -3.54 -7.28
C LEU A 112 -1.92 -5.00 -7.73
N ASN A 113 -0.84 -5.35 -8.43
CA ASN A 113 -0.57 -6.72 -8.84
C ASN A 113 -0.32 -7.65 -7.65
N ALA A 114 0.30 -7.16 -6.57
CA ALA A 114 0.44 -7.93 -5.33
C ALA A 114 -0.92 -8.27 -4.69
N VAL A 115 -1.88 -7.34 -4.71
CA VAL A 115 -3.24 -7.60 -4.25
C VAL A 115 -3.94 -8.63 -5.16
N LYS A 116 -3.84 -8.48 -6.48
CA LYS A 116 -4.39 -9.45 -7.45
C LYS A 116 -3.82 -10.85 -7.26
N ALA A 117 -2.53 -10.94 -6.95
CA ALA A 117 -1.82 -12.21 -6.72
C ALA A 117 -2.05 -12.79 -5.31
N GLY A 118 -2.80 -12.10 -4.44
CA GLY A 118 -3.03 -12.51 -3.04
C GLY A 118 -1.79 -12.39 -2.14
N LYS A 119 -0.74 -11.69 -2.59
CA LYS A 119 0.44 -11.36 -1.79
C LYS A 119 0.16 -10.23 -0.78
N ALA A 120 -0.76 -9.33 -1.11
CA ALA A 120 -1.27 -8.29 -0.24
C ALA A 120 -2.81 -8.35 -0.16
N ASP A 121 -3.38 -7.83 0.92
CA ASP A 121 -4.83 -7.84 1.15
C ASP A 121 -5.51 -6.56 0.67
N LEU A 122 -4.81 -5.44 0.77
CA LEU A 122 -5.28 -4.14 0.32
C LEU A 122 -4.10 -3.26 -0.08
N VAL A 123 -4.38 -2.20 -0.83
CA VAL A 123 -3.43 -1.17 -1.20
C VAL A 123 -3.88 0.18 -0.63
N LEU A 124 -2.95 0.94 -0.05
CA LEU A 124 -3.20 2.34 0.27
C LEU A 124 -2.99 3.20 -0.97
N THR A 125 -4.01 3.95 -1.33
CA THR A 125 -3.98 4.83 -2.49
C THR A 125 -3.55 6.24 -2.10
N SER A 126 -2.99 6.96 -3.06
CA SER A 126 -2.71 8.40 -2.94
C SER A 126 -4.00 9.25 -2.94
N LEU A 127 -3.89 10.51 -2.50
CA LEU A 127 -4.99 11.49 -2.66
C LEU A 127 -5.19 11.76 -4.15
N ARG A 128 -6.26 11.22 -4.73
CA ARG A 128 -6.69 11.51 -6.10
C ARG A 128 -8.10 12.07 -6.07
N THR A 129 -8.29 13.21 -6.74
CA THR A 129 -9.63 13.72 -7.01
C THR A 129 -10.35 12.70 -7.88
N ASN A 130 -11.46 12.13 -7.39
CA ASN A 130 -12.25 11.09 -8.07
C ASN A 130 -11.50 9.76 -8.28
N PHE A 131 -10.97 9.18 -7.21
CA PHE A 131 -10.51 7.78 -7.26
C PHE A 131 -11.70 6.85 -7.54
N ASN A 132 -11.69 6.22 -8.72
CA ASN A 132 -12.60 5.14 -9.06
C ASN A 132 -11.82 3.84 -9.05
N ALA A 133 -12.16 2.93 -8.13
CA ALA A 133 -11.62 1.58 -8.18
C ALA A 133 -12.09 0.92 -9.49
N VAL A 134 -11.12 0.44 -10.27
CA VAL A 134 -11.40 -0.33 -11.49
C VAL A 134 -11.45 -1.79 -11.10
N ALA A 135 -12.42 -2.53 -11.65
CA ALA A 135 -12.51 -3.97 -11.44
C ALA A 135 -11.15 -4.65 -11.69
N PRO A 136 -10.72 -5.60 -10.84
CA PRO A 136 -11.50 -6.29 -9.81
C PRO A 136 -11.49 -5.63 -8.42
N PHE A 137 -10.95 -4.41 -8.29
CA PHE A 137 -10.79 -3.77 -6.98
C PHE A 137 -12.08 -3.12 -6.49
N ILE A 138 -12.24 -3.08 -5.17
CA ILE A 138 -13.32 -2.36 -4.48
C ILE A 138 -12.66 -1.32 -3.58
N ALA A 139 -13.13 -0.07 -3.65
CA ALA A 139 -12.65 1.01 -2.78
C ALA A 139 -13.36 0.94 -1.42
N SER A 140 -12.62 1.21 -0.34
CA SER A 140 -13.21 1.54 0.95
C SER A 140 -13.86 2.93 0.90
N LEU A 141 -14.51 3.31 2.00
CA LEU A 141 -14.78 4.72 2.24
C LEU A 141 -13.45 5.51 2.31
N PRO A 142 -13.45 6.79 1.88
CA PRO A 142 -12.24 7.60 1.93
C PRO A 142 -11.78 7.79 3.38
N MET A 143 -10.51 7.49 3.65
CA MET A 143 -9.89 7.69 4.97
C MET A 143 -9.56 9.16 5.25
N VAL A 144 -9.21 9.90 4.20
CA VAL A 144 -8.85 11.32 4.25
C VAL A 144 -9.53 12.03 3.08
N SER A 145 -10.21 13.13 3.36
CA SER A 145 -10.77 14.03 2.36
C SER A 145 -9.95 15.31 2.31
N ALA A 146 -9.49 15.69 1.12
CA ALA A 146 -8.79 16.95 0.89
C ALA A 146 -9.52 17.76 -0.19
N TYR A 147 -9.48 19.08 -0.06
CA TYR A 147 -10.08 20.00 -1.01
C TYR A 147 -8.98 20.79 -1.72
N PRO A 148 -9.08 21.01 -3.05
CA PRO A 148 -8.09 21.79 -3.77
C PRO A 148 -8.04 23.22 -3.23
N ALA A 149 -6.84 23.76 -3.07
CA ALA A 149 -6.60 25.12 -2.63
C ALA A 149 -5.62 25.84 -3.58
N LEU A 150 -5.87 27.12 -3.85
CA LEU A 150 -4.94 27.96 -4.61
C LEU A 150 -3.92 28.58 -3.65
N VAL A 151 -2.67 28.15 -3.77
CA VAL A 151 -1.56 28.75 -3.04
C VAL A 151 -0.82 29.69 -3.98
N THR A 152 -0.72 30.96 -3.60
CA THR A 152 0.01 31.99 -4.36
C THR A 152 0.97 32.74 -3.44
N THR A 153 1.99 33.34 -4.03
CA THR A 153 2.92 34.20 -3.30
C THR A 153 2.18 35.41 -2.73
N GLN A 154 2.51 35.79 -1.50
CA GLN A 154 2.00 37.04 -0.93
C GLN A 154 2.60 38.24 -1.68
N LYS A 155 1.78 39.03 -2.38
CA LYS A 155 2.20 40.35 -2.87
C LYS A 155 2.45 41.26 -1.66
N LYS A 156 3.70 41.71 -1.45
CA LYS A 156 3.97 42.81 -0.52
C LYS A 156 3.46 44.11 -1.14
N CYS A 157 2.43 44.72 -0.56
CA CYS A 157 2.05 46.10 -0.86
C CYS A 157 3.08 47.04 -0.21
N TYR A 158 4.03 47.55 -0.99
CA TYR A 158 4.79 48.73 -0.58
C TYR A 158 3.92 49.95 -0.85
N ALA A 159 3.34 50.53 0.20
CA ALA A 159 2.78 51.87 0.10
C ALA A 159 3.96 52.83 -0.07
N THR A 160 4.15 53.38 -1.27
CA THR A 160 5.00 54.56 -1.44
C THR A 160 4.29 55.73 -0.76
N ALA A 161 4.69 56.05 0.46
CA ALA A 161 4.35 57.32 1.09
C ALA A 161 5.10 58.42 0.32
N THR A 162 4.45 59.01 -0.67
CA THR A 162 4.85 60.31 -1.21
C THR A 162 4.51 61.35 -0.15
N TYR A 163 5.51 61.77 0.62
CA TYR A 163 5.43 63.01 1.39
C TYR A 163 5.56 64.17 0.40
N GLY A 164 4.52 65.02 0.36
CA GLY A 164 4.51 66.33 -0.29
C GLY A 164 4.23 67.40 0.74
#